data_AF-A0AAW2WBP3-F1
#
_entry.id   AF-A0AAW2WBP3-F1
#
_cell.length_a   1.000
_cell.length_b   1.000
_cell.length_c   1.000
_cell.angle_alpha   90.00
_cell.angle_beta   90.00
_cell.angle_gamma   90.00
#
_symmetry.space_group_name_H-M   'P 1'
#
loop_
_entity.id
_entity.type
_entity.pdbx_description
1 polymer ?
#
loop_
_entity_poly.entity_id
_entity_poly.type
_entity_poly.pdbx_seq_one_letter_code
_entity_poly.pdbx_strand_id
1 'polypeptide(L)'
;METMPLARVMGDMVLLPNGNILILNGASSGTAGWDLGRNPVLTPLIYRPNNPTGLRFEAQNSSSIPRMYHSTAILLRDGRILLVEAIPMRTIISLGLFFLLI
;
A
#
# COMPACT_ATOMS: atom_id res chain seq x y z
N MET A 1 -21.41 0.46 -8.46
CA MET A 1 -20.56 0.79 -7.30
C MET A 1 -19.61 -0.38 -7.08
N GLU A 2 -18.33 -0.12 -6.83
CA GLU A 2 -17.33 -1.17 -6.62
C GLU A 2 -16.83 -1.09 -5.17
N THR A 3 -16.57 -2.23 -4.55
CA THR A 3 -16.21 -2.32 -3.13
C THR A 3 -14.76 -2.76 -3.00
N MET A 4 -14.00 -2.03 -2.18
CA MET A 4 -12.63 -2.40 -1.86
C MET A 4 -12.62 -3.74 -1.10
N PRO A 5 -11.86 -4.76 -1.56
CA PRO A 5 -11.94 -6.11 -0.99
C PRO A 5 -11.32 -6.21 0.41
N LEU A 6 -10.40 -5.30 0.73
CA LEU A 6 -9.79 -5.18 2.04
C LEU A 6 -10.02 -3.76 2.54
N ALA A 7 -10.72 -3.61 3.67
CA ALA A 7 -10.86 -2.32 4.33
C ALA A 7 -9.46 -1.72 4.57
N ARG A 8 -9.28 -0.43 4.27
CA ARG A 8 -7.98 0.22 4.34
C ARG A 8 -8.13 1.68 4.76
N VAL A 9 -7.45 2.04 5.84
CA VAL A 9 -7.16 3.43 6.26
C VAL A 9 -5.66 3.67 6.14
N MET A 10 -5.25 4.91 5.86
CA MET A 10 -3.84 5.30 5.68
C MET A 10 -3.10 4.49 4.59
N GLY A 11 -3.84 4.06 3.55
CA GLY A 11 -3.25 3.39 2.40
C GLY A 11 -2.71 4.39 1.40
N ASP A 12 -1.73 3.94 0.60
CA ASP A 12 -1.24 4.66 -0.56
C ASP A 12 -1.84 4.09 -1.85
N MET A 13 -2.04 4.97 -2.83
CA MET A 13 -2.44 4.60 -4.18
C MET A 13 -1.44 5.20 -5.17
N VAL A 14 -0.78 4.34 -5.94
CA VAL A 14 0.27 4.72 -6.88
C VAL A 14 -0.17 4.35 -8.29
N LEU A 15 -0.23 5.34 -9.19
CA LEU A 15 -0.47 5.11 -10.60
C LEU A 15 0.77 4.46 -11.24
N LEU A 16 0.56 3.33 -11.93
CA LEU A 16 1.61 2.61 -12.63
C LEU A 16 1.69 3.04 -14.11
N PRO A 17 2.84 2.87 -14.78
CA PRO A 17 3.01 3.25 -16.19
C PRO A 17 2.04 2.59 -17.16
N ASN A 18 1.49 1.42 -16.80
CA ASN A 18 0.50 0.68 -17.59
C ASN A 18 -0.95 1.14 -17.33
N GLY A 19 -1.16 2.18 -16.52
CA GLY A 19 -2.49 2.70 -16.18
C GLY A 19 -3.21 1.94 -15.06
N ASN A 20 -2.61 0.87 -14.52
CA ASN A 20 -3.12 0.24 -13.31
C ASN A 20 -2.76 1.06 -12.07
N ILE A 21 -3.44 0.77 -10.96
CA ILE A 21 -3.20 1.46 -9.68
C ILE A 21 -2.75 0.41 -8.66
N LEU A 22 -1.57 0.61 -8.09
CA LEU A 22 -1.12 -0.17 -6.95
C LEU A 22 -1.69 0.45 -5.67
N ILE A 23 -2.32 -0.38 -4.84
CA ILE A 23 -2.87 0.02 -3.55
C ILE A 23 -2.17 -0.79 -2.46
N LEU A 24 -1.53 -0.12 -1.52
CA LEU A 24 -0.72 -0.74 -0.48
C LEU A 24 -0.74 0.07 0.82
N ASN A 25 0.01 -0.39 1.83
CA ASN A 25 0.13 0.24 3.16
C ASN A 25 -1.20 0.39 3.92
N GLY A 26 -1.15 0.83 5.17
CA GLY A 26 -2.31 1.09 6.00
C GLY A 26 -2.81 -0.10 6.82
N ALA A 27 -3.98 0.11 7.42
CA ALA A 27 -4.59 -0.81 8.38
C ALA A 27 -6.08 -0.98 8.05
N SER A 28 -6.73 -2.05 8.52
CA SER A 28 -8.14 -2.28 8.21
C SER A 28 -9.09 -1.47 9.10
N SER A 29 -8.57 -0.92 10.20
CA SER A 29 -9.33 -0.11 11.14
C SER A 29 -8.45 0.84 11.93
N GLY A 30 -9.07 1.82 12.60
CA GLY A 30 -8.37 2.83 13.39
C GLY A 30 -8.14 4.12 12.62
N THR A 31 -7.18 4.93 13.08
CA THR A 31 -6.91 6.26 12.52
C THR A 31 -5.41 6.53 12.44
N ALA A 32 -5.06 7.59 11.73
CA ALA A 32 -3.76 8.24 11.87
C ALA A 32 -3.50 8.62 13.33
N GLY A 33 -2.25 8.54 13.75
CA GLY A 33 -1.82 8.72 15.14
C GLY A 33 -1.12 7.48 15.69
N TRP A 34 -0.25 7.71 16.67
CA TRP A 34 0.57 6.68 17.30
C TRP A 34 -0.29 5.57 17.92
N ASP A 35 -0.02 4.33 17.53
CA ASP A 35 -0.69 3.11 18.01
C ASP A 35 -2.23 3.11 17.87
N LEU A 36 -2.78 4.00 17.05
CA LEU A 36 -4.22 4.07 16.78
C LEU A 36 -4.63 3.24 15.54
N GLY A 37 -3.68 2.92 14.66
CA GLY A 37 -3.89 1.99 13.55
C GLY A 37 -3.96 0.55 14.04
N ARG A 38 -4.98 -0.20 13.59
CA ARG A 38 -5.22 -1.59 14.01
C ARG A 38 -5.36 -2.50 12.81
N ASN A 39 -4.90 -3.75 12.97
CA ASN A 39 -4.94 -4.79 11.94
C ASN A 39 -4.27 -4.35 10.64
N PRO A 40 -2.91 -4.32 10.58
CA PRO A 40 -2.18 -3.91 9.40
C PRO A 40 -2.59 -4.70 8.16
N VAL A 41 -2.76 -4.03 7.02
CA VAL A 41 -3.12 -4.68 5.75
C VAL A 41 -1.85 -4.95 4.97
N LEU A 42 -1.36 -6.18 5.10
CA LEU A 42 -0.07 -6.62 4.56
C LEU A 42 -0.08 -6.98 3.08
N THR A 43 -1.27 -7.17 2.51
CA THR A 43 -1.48 -7.59 1.12
C THR A 43 -1.71 -6.36 0.24
N PRO A 44 -0.82 -6.07 -0.73
CA PRO A 44 -1.08 -5.07 -1.76
C PRO A 44 -2.15 -5.55 -2.74
N LEU A 45 -2.82 -4.61 -3.38
CA LEU A 45 -3.80 -4.86 -4.45
C LEU A 45 -3.37 -4.13 -5.70
N ILE A 46 -3.45 -4.78 -6.86
CA ILE A 46 -3.48 -4.10 -8.15
C ILE A 46 -4.93 -3.86 -8.51
N TYR A 47 -5.27 -2.61 -8.78
CA TYR A 47 -6.53 -2.21 -9.37
C TYR A 47 -6.35 -1.98 -10.88
N ARG A 48 -7.15 -2.66 -11.69
CA ARG A 48 -7.14 -2.61 -13.17
C ARG A 48 -8.42 -1.90 -13.65
N PRO A 49 -8.41 -0.57 -13.88
CA PRO A 49 -9.62 0.20 -14.16
C PRO A 49 -10.39 -0.26 -15.40
N ASN A 50 -9.66 -0.81 -16.38
CA ASN A 50 -10.19 -1.23 -17.67
C ASN A 50 -10.78 -2.64 -17.67
N ASN A 51 -10.62 -3.41 -16.58
CA ASN A 51 -11.22 -4.73 -16.48
C ASN A 51 -12.75 -4.64 -16.24
N PRO A 52 -13.51 -5.71 -16.51
CA PRO A 52 -14.91 -5.80 -16.10
C PRO A 52 -15.05 -5.64 -14.57
N THR A 53 -16.16 -5.02 -14.14
CA THR A 53 -16.49 -4.87 -12.72
C THR A 53 -16.44 -6.22 -12.01
N GLY A 54 -15.82 -6.28 -10.84
CA GLY A 54 -15.62 -7.52 -10.07
C GLY A 54 -14.34 -8.27 -10.41
N LEU A 55 -13.65 -7.92 -11.50
CA LEU A 55 -12.34 -8.48 -11.89
C LEU A 55 -11.21 -7.43 -11.86
N ARG A 56 -11.45 -6.29 -11.20
CA ARG A 56 -10.51 -5.17 -11.20
C ARG A 56 -9.49 -5.24 -10.08
N PHE A 57 -9.79 -5.92 -8.97
CA PHE A 57 -8.85 -6.07 -7.85
C PHE A 57 -8.12 -7.40 -7.93
N GLU A 58 -6.80 -7.35 -7.80
CA GLU A 58 -5.93 -8.52 -7.80
C GLU A 58 -4.97 -8.44 -6.61
N ALA A 59 -5.06 -9.42 -5.71
CA ALA A 59 -4.16 -9.53 -4.57
C ALA A 59 -2.75 -9.89 -5.02
N GLN A 60 -1.76 -9.21 -4.43
CA GLN A 60 -0.34 -9.44 -4.69
C GLN A 60 0.29 -10.17 -3.50
N ASN A 61 1.57 -10.54 -3.63
CA ASN A 61 2.31 -11.17 -2.53
C ASN A 61 2.37 -10.25 -1.29
N SER A 62 2.06 -10.82 -0.13
CA SER A 62 2.05 -10.10 1.15
C SER A 62 3.46 -9.82 1.68
N SER A 63 3.61 -8.72 2.41
CA SER A 63 4.81 -8.37 3.18
C SER A 63 4.66 -8.83 4.65
N SER A 64 5.77 -9.09 5.35
CA SER A 64 5.77 -9.29 6.81
C SER A 64 5.92 -7.99 7.60
N ILE A 65 6.25 -6.89 6.94
CA ILE A 65 6.47 -5.57 7.57
C ILE A 65 5.20 -4.74 7.44
N PRO A 66 4.55 -4.36 8.57
CA PRO A 66 3.43 -3.44 8.55
C PRO A 66 3.92 -2.03 8.23
N ARG A 67 3.25 -1.34 7.32
CA ARG A 67 3.53 0.04 6.94
C ARG A 67 2.23 0.83 7.06
N MET A 68 2.15 1.75 8.02
CA MET A 68 0.88 2.40 8.40
C MET A 68 1.03 3.93 8.44
N TYR A 69 0.60 4.58 9.53
CA TYR A 69 0.77 6.01 9.72
C TYR A 69 2.24 6.43 9.49
N HIS A 70 2.46 7.51 8.73
CA HIS A 70 3.77 7.98 8.26
C HIS A 70 4.55 7.03 7.32
N SER A 71 3.89 6.03 6.76
CA SER A 71 4.40 5.35 5.57
C SER A 71 3.98 6.08 4.29
N THR A 72 4.79 5.94 3.25
CA THR A 72 4.50 6.44 1.90
C THR A 72 5.08 5.50 0.85
N ALA A 73 4.52 5.52 -0.35
CA ALA A 73 5.01 4.78 -1.51
C ALA A 73 5.15 5.70 -2.72
N ILE A 74 6.26 5.56 -3.46
CA ILE A 74 6.52 6.34 -4.68
C ILE A 74 7.02 5.44 -5.82
N LEU A 75 6.53 5.70 -7.03
CA LEU A 75 7.00 5.06 -8.25
C LEU A 75 8.38 5.60 -8.65
N LEU A 76 9.33 4.69 -8.86
CA LEU A 76 10.64 5.00 -9.43
C LEU A 76 10.57 4.95 -10.96
N ARG A 77 11.51 5.63 -11.62
CA ARG A 77 11.56 5.72 -13.09
C ARG A 77 11.71 4.37 -13.79
N ASP A 78 12.26 3.38 -13.10
CA ASP A 78 12.47 2.03 -13.62
C ASP A 78 11.26 1.10 -13.37
N GLY A 79 10.14 1.64 -12.90
CA GLY A 79 8.90 0.89 -12.65
C GLY A 79 8.79 0.28 -11.25
N ARG A 80 9.87 0.31 -10.45
CA ARG A 80 9.84 -0.23 -9.08
C ARG A 80 9.14 0.75 -8.14
N ILE A 81 8.66 0.26 -7.00
CA ILE A 81 8.02 1.08 -5.98
C ILE A 81 8.95 1.20 -4.78
N LEU A 82 9.28 2.42 -4.36
CA LEU A 82 10.00 2.69 -3.13
C LEU A 82 9.00 2.92 -2.01
N LEU A 83 9.12 2.14 -0.93
CA LEU A 83 8.27 2.28 0.25
C LEU A 83 9.13 2.82 1.40
N VAL A 84 8.70 3.92 1.99
CA VAL A 84 9.40 4.60 3.08
C VAL A 84 8.47 4.68 4.29
N GLU A 85 9.04 4.64 5.47
CA GLU A 85 8.30 4.85 6.72
C GLU A 85 9.10 5.74 7.65
N ALA A 86 8.43 6.74 8.22
CA ALA A 86 9.01 7.65 9.20
C ALA A 86 8.40 7.38 10.58
N ILE A 87 9.13 6.67 11.44
CA ILE A 87 8.70 6.40 12.82
C ILE A 87 9.19 7.56 13.70
N PRO A 88 8.33 8.46 14.22
CA PRO A 88 8.84 9.67 14.88
C PRO A 88 9.37 9.45 16.31
N MET A 89 9.15 8.26 16.90
CA MET A 89 9.58 7.96 18.28
C MET A 89 10.92 7.23 18.38
N ARG A 90 11.39 6.60 17.29
CA ARG A 90 12.70 5.94 17.23
C ARG A 90 13.42 6.59 16.06
N THR A 91 14.60 7.14 16.29
CA THR A 91 15.48 7.75 15.27
C THR A 91 15.98 6.72 14.24
N ILE A 92 15.06 6.00 13.59
CA ILE A 92 15.31 4.93 12.63
C ILE A 92 14.36 5.18 11.46
N ILE A 93 14.93 5.68 10.36
CA ILE A 93 14.27 5.63 9.06
C ILE A 93 14.45 4.18 8.58
N SER A 94 13.35 3.43 8.48
CA SER A 94 13.39 2.12 7.84
C SER A 94 13.24 2.33 6.33
N LEU A 95 14.37 2.34 5.63
CA LEU A 95 14.41 2.28 4.16
C LEU A 95 14.27 0.83 3.74
N GLY A 96 13.03 0.38 3.56
CA GLY A 96 12.75 -0.92 2.96
C GLY A 96 12.50 -0.78 1.46
N LEU A 97 13.47 -1.10 0.61
CA LEU A 97 13.18 -1.36 -0.81
C LEU A 97 12.36 -2.66 -0.87
N PHE A 98 11.07 -2.52 -1.16
CA PHE A 98 10.23 -3.67 -1.47
C PHE A 98 10.03 -3.70 -2.99
N PHE A 99 10.60 -4.70 -3.65
CA PHE A 99 10.40 -4.89 -5.07
C PHE A 99 9.08 -5.62 -5.28
N LEU A 100 8.05 -4.89 -5.67
CA LEU A 100 6.94 -5.51 -6.39
C LEU A 100 7.39 -5.61 -7.85
N LEU A 101 7.74 -6.82 -8.30
CA LEU A 101 7.81 -7.13 -9.72
C LEU A 101 6.36 -7.13 -10.23
N ILE A 102 5.95 -5.98 -10.75
CA ILE A 102 4.72 -5.81 -11.53
C ILE A 102 4.92 -6.26 -12.98
#